data_AF-A0A2U9QI34-F1
#
_entry.id   AF-A0A2U9QI34-F1
#
_cell.length_a   1.000
_cell.length_b   1.000
_cell.length_c   1.000
_cell.angle_alpha   90.00
_cell.angle_beta   90.00
_cell.angle_gamma   90.00
#
_symmetry.space_group_name_H-M   'P 1'
#
loop_
_entity.id
_entity.type
_entity.pdbx_description
1 polymer ?
#
loop_
_entity_poly.entity_id
_entity_poly.type
_entity_poly.pdbx_seq_one_letter_code
_entity_poly.pdbx_strand_id
1 'polypeptide(L)'
;MKTLRPYGARLLVALVLTLTAYNAGASSRSEVSATWTLRVPGFNHLNSVTYGNGLFVAVRDSPSGSAIYTSRNGRSWTEQPSPTTKLLRDVAYGNGLFVAVGSEGTILTSRDGVRWMRRTSPTRDWLSGVAYGNGIFVAVGERGTILTSP
;
A
#
# COMPACT_ATOMS: atom_id res chain seq x y z
N MET A 1 22.91 1.17 -84.27
CA MET A 1 23.27 0.35 -83.09
C MET A 1 22.01 -0.34 -82.57
N LYS A 2 22.09 -1.68 -82.42
CA LYS A 2 21.30 -2.60 -81.57
C LYS A 2 19.76 -2.69 -81.72
N THR A 3 19.33 -3.75 -82.44
CA THR A 3 18.57 -4.94 -81.96
C THR A 3 18.08 -4.92 -80.48
N LEU A 4 16.94 -5.48 -80.02
CA LEU A 4 16.08 -6.64 -80.35
C LEU A 4 14.74 -6.51 -79.53
N ARG A 5 13.72 -7.29 -79.91
CA ARG A 5 12.41 -7.51 -79.21
C ARG A 5 12.59 -8.31 -77.87
N PRO A 6 11.56 -8.82 -77.13
CA PRO A 6 10.13 -8.50 -76.88
C PRO A 6 9.75 -8.59 -75.36
N TYR A 7 8.44 -8.60 -75.04
CA TYR A 7 7.76 -9.13 -73.83
C TYR A 7 7.72 -8.27 -72.55
N GLY A 8 6.53 -7.73 -72.25
CA GLY A 8 6.13 -7.35 -70.90
C GLY A 8 5.45 -8.52 -70.20
N ALA A 9 6.13 -9.12 -69.22
CA ALA A 9 5.56 -10.07 -68.28
C ALA A 9 5.27 -9.38 -66.94
N ARG A 10 3.99 -9.45 -66.56
CA ARG A 10 3.32 -9.39 -65.25
C ARG A 10 4.16 -9.15 -63.98
N LEU A 11 3.67 -8.25 -63.10
CA LEU A 11 3.40 -8.57 -61.69
C LEU A 11 2.35 -7.61 -61.08
N LEU A 12 1.36 -8.19 -60.39
CA LEU A 12 0.34 -7.50 -59.59
C LEU A 12 0.92 -7.00 -58.26
N VAL A 13 0.44 -5.86 -57.75
CA VAL A 13 0.23 -5.66 -56.30
C VAL A 13 -1.06 -4.85 -56.09
N ALA A 14 -1.87 -5.33 -55.14
CA ALA A 14 -3.22 -4.87 -54.80
C ALA A 14 -3.24 -3.47 -54.17
N LEU A 15 -4.26 -2.68 -54.54
CA LEU A 15 -4.57 -1.37 -53.97
C LEU A 15 -5.51 -1.55 -52.77
N VAL A 16 -5.03 -1.23 -51.57
CA VAL A 16 -5.85 -1.10 -50.36
C VAL A 16 -6.41 0.33 -50.33
N LEU A 17 -7.73 0.47 -50.32
CA LEU A 17 -8.42 1.76 -50.19
C LEU A 17 -8.14 2.38 -48.82
N THR A 18 -7.66 3.62 -48.84
CA THR A 18 -7.49 4.48 -47.67
C THR A 18 -8.83 5.06 -47.24
N LEU A 19 -9.11 5.05 -45.93
CA LEU A 19 -10.02 6.00 -45.32
C LEU A 19 -9.24 6.78 -44.28
N THR A 20 -8.94 8.03 -44.60
CA THR A 20 -8.39 9.01 -43.66
C THR A 20 -9.51 9.54 -42.79
N ALA A 21 -9.50 9.21 -41.50
CA ALA A 21 -10.08 10.04 -40.46
C ALA A 21 -8.93 10.63 -39.64
N TYR A 22 -8.59 11.89 -39.95
CA TYR A 22 -7.75 12.73 -39.11
C TYR A 22 -8.62 13.27 -37.97
N ASN A 23 -8.30 12.92 -36.72
CA ASN A 23 -8.40 13.89 -35.63
C ASN A 23 -7.65 13.46 -34.36
N ALA A 24 -6.60 14.24 -34.10
CA ALA A 24 -6.10 14.75 -32.83
C ALA A 24 -6.20 13.89 -31.55
N GLY A 25 -5.03 13.59 -30.99
CA GLY A 25 -4.88 13.28 -29.57
C GLY A 25 -4.11 12.00 -29.31
N ALA A 26 -2.79 12.11 -29.23
CA ALA A 26 -1.97 11.07 -28.65
C ALA A 26 -2.45 10.73 -27.24
N SER A 27 -2.78 9.47 -27.00
CA SER A 27 -2.11 8.63 -26.00
C SER A 27 -2.91 7.34 -25.93
N SER A 28 -2.38 6.27 -26.52
CA SER A 28 -2.58 4.95 -25.94
C SER A 28 -2.06 5.05 -24.51
N ARG A 29 -2.94 5.38 -23.56
CA ARG A 29 -2.65 5.13 -22.15
C ARG A 29 -2.45 3.63 -22.10
N SER A 30 -1.17 3.23 -22.05
CA SER A 30 -0.82 1.89 -21.67
C SER A 30 -1.48 1.68 -20.32
N GLU A 31 -2.55 0.90 -20.31
CA GLU A 31 -3.02 0.25 -19.10
C GLU A 31 -1.86 -0.66 -18.70
N VAL A 32 -0.91 -0.12 -17.94
CA VAL A 32 0.08 -0.92 -17.23
C VAL A 32 -0.77 -1.87 -16.39
N SER A 33 -0.80 -3.14 -16.77
CA SER A 33 -1.57 -4.15 -16.06
C SER A 33 -1.21 -4.04 -14.58
N ALA A 34 -2.19 -3.79 -13.73
CA ALA A 34 -2.04 -3.71 -12.28
C ALA A 34 -1.73 -5.11 -11.72
N THR A 35 -0.52 -5.60 -11.97
CA THR A 35 -0.07 -6.90 -11.51
C THR A 35 0.42 -6.77 -10.08
N TRP A 36 -0.34 -7.35 -9.16
CA TRP A 36 0.11 -7.58 -7.80
C TRP A 36 1.28 -8.56 -7.83
N THR A 37 2.38 -8.22 -7.15
CA THR A 37 3.50 -9.16 -6.96
C THR A 37 3.50 -9.66 -5.52
N LEU A 38 3.33 -10.97 -5.33
CA LEU A 38 3.47 -11.59 -4.02
C LEU A 38 4.92 -11.44 -3.53
N ARG A 39 5.07 -10.97 -2.28
CA ARG A 39 6.35 -10.90 -1.57
C ARG A 39 6.23 -11.75 -0.30
N VAL A 40 7.23 -12.58 -0.04
CA VAL A 40 7.26 -13.48 1.12
C VAL A 40 8.42 -13.08 2.02
N PRO A 41 8.23 -12.14 2.95
CA PRO A 41 9.31 -11.59 3.75
C PRO A 41 9.74 -12.48 4.93
N GLY A 42 9.13 -13.67 5.09
CA GLY A 42 9.50 -14.64 6.13
C GLY A 42 8.75 -14.49 7.45
N PHE A 43 7.80 -13.55 7.55
CA PHE A 43 6.89 -13.39 8.69
C PHE A 43 5.43 -13.50 8.23
N ASN A 44 4.54 -13.79 9.19
CA ASN A 44 3.13 -14.08 8.98
C ASN A 44 2.22 -13.19 9.86
N HIS A 45 0.90 -13.34 9.70
CA HIS A 45 -0.14 -12.71 10.52
C HIS A 45 -0.10 -11.16 10.58
N LEU A 46 0.27 -10.51 9.47
CA LEU A 46 0.11 -9.06 9.34
C LEU A 46 -1.39 -8.71 9.35
N ASN A 47 -1.79 -7.76 10.17
CA ASN A 47 -3.19 -7.36 10.28
C ASN A 47 -3.49 -6.03 9.58
N SER A 48 -2.55 -5.09 9.61
CA SER A 48 -2.73 -3.76 9.01
C SER A 48 -1.41 -3.16 8.55
N VAL A 49 -1.49 -2.22 7.61
CA VAL A 49 -0.38 -1.42 7.09
C VAL A 49 -0.83 0.02 6.85
N THR A 50 0.05 0.98 7.14
CA THR A 50 -0.11 2.39 6.79
C THR A 50 1.13 2.93 6.08
N TYR A 51 0.98 4.04 5.36
CA TYR A 51 2.09 4.77 4.75
C TYR A 51 2.08 6.22 5.23
N GLY A 52 3.24 6.70 5.66
CA GLY A 52 3.42 8.06 6.16
C GLY A 52 4.89 8.37 6.34
N ASN A 53 5.26 9.65 6.31
CA ASN A 53 6.66 10.05 6.51
C ASN A 53 7.69 9.30 5.62
N GLY A 54 7.30 8.91 4.40
CA GLY A 54 8.16 8.12 3.51
C GLY A 54 8.41 6.67 3.98
N LEU A 55 7.54 6.12 4.81
CA LEU A 55 7.70 4.81 5.45
C LEU A 55 6.37 4.04 5.48
N PHE A 56 6.41 2.80 5.03
CA PHE A 56 5.37 1.82 5.31
C PHE A 56 5.58 1.26 6.72
N VAL A 57 4.50 1.17 7.49
CA VAL A 57 4.48 0.55 8.82
C VAL A 57 3.39 -0.52 8.81
N ALA A 58 3.75 -1.75 9.10
CA ALA A 58 2.81 -2.87 9.24
C ALA A 58 2.83 -3.41 10.68
N VAL A 59 1.69 -3.88 11.17
CA VAL A 59 1.54 -4.45 12.51
C VAL A 59 1.05 -5.89 12.44
N ARG A 60 1.48 -6.69 13.43
CA ARG A 60 1.17 -8.12 13.53
C ARG A 60 0.26 -8.43 14.73
N ASP A 61 -0.75 -9.24 14.47
CA ASP A 61 -1.61 -9.88 15.47
C ASP A 61 -1.41 -11.41 15.38
N SER A 62 -0.57 -11.99 16.25
CA SER A 62 -0.20 -13.41 16.24
C SER A 62 -0.20 -14.02 17.66
N PRO A 63 -0.54 -15.32 17.82
CA PRO A 63 -0.38 -16.04 19.09
C PRO A 63 1.06 -16.02 19.64
N SER A 64 2.06 -15.86 18.76
CA SER A 64 3.48 -15.72 19.14
C SER A 64 3.86 -14.31 19.64
N GLY A 65 2.90 -13.38 19.65
CA GLY A 65 3.07 -12.00 20.11
C GLY A 65 3.01 -10.96 18.98
N SER A 66 2.94 -9.69 19.37
CA SER A 66 2.95 -8.54 18.45
C SER A 66 4.32 -8.29 17.82
N ALA A 67 4.32 -7.74 16.61
CA ALA A 67 5.49 -7.16 15.97
C ALA A 67 5.10 -5.93 15.15
N ILE A 68 6.09 -5.06 14.92
CA ILE A 68 5.98 -3.89 14.06
C ILE A 68 7.03 -4.03 12.97
N TYR A 69 6.64 -3.84 11.72
CA TYR A 69 7.54 -3.93 10.58
C TYR A 69 7.55 -2.62 9.81
N THR A 70 8.72 -2.19 9.36
CA THR A 70 8.88 -0.98 8.56
C THR A 70 9.50 -1.27 7.21
N SER A 71 9.10 -0.52 6.18
CA SER A 71 9.74 -0.57 4.87
C SER A 71 9.72 0.79 4.19
N ARG A 72 10.78 1.16 3.49
CA ARG A 72 10.78 2.36 2.64
C ARG A 72 10.29 2.10 1.22
N ASN A 73 10.34 0.85 0.77
CA ASN A 73 10.13 0.48 -0.63
C ASN A 73 9.02 -0.58 -0.82
N GLY A 74 8.39 -1.04 0.27
CA GLY A 74 7.36 -2.08 0.26
C GLY A 74 7.86 -3.48 -0.10
N ARG A 75 9.18 -3.66 -0.30
CA ARG A 75 9.80 -4.93 -0.73
C ARG A 75 10.63 -5.56 0.38
N SER A 76 11.45 -4.75 1.03
CA SER A 76 12.33 -5.17 2.12
C SER A 76 11.79 -4.59 3.41
N TRP A 77 11.54 -5.46 4.39
CA TRP A 77 10.91 -5.11 5.65
C TRP A 77 11.85 -5.42 6.81
N THR A 78 11.84 -4.57 7.82
CA THR A 78 12.66 -4.70 9.03
C THR A 78 11.73 -4.73 10.24
N GLU A 79 11.89 -5.73 11.11
CA GLU A 79 11.19 -5.78 12.40
C GLU A 79 11.73 -4.69 13.33
N GLN A 80 10.83 -4.01 14.03
CA GLN A 80 11.15 -2.96 14.98
C GLN A 80 10.81 -3.39 16.40
N PRO A 81 11.57 -2.92 17.40
CA PRO A 81 11.26 -3.17 18.80
C PRO A 81 9.85 -2.68 19.17
N SER A 82 9.06 -3.55 19.80
CA SER A 82 7.76 -3.21 20.36
C SER A 82 7.86 -3.06 21.88
N PRO A 83 7.30 -2.01 22.49
CA PRO A 83 7.28 -1.84 23.95
C PRO A 83 6.18 -2.68 24.64
N THR A 84 5.53 -3.59 23.90
CA THR A 84 4.43 -4.44 24.38
C THR A 84 4.47 -5.79 23.69
N THR A 85 3.90 -6.80 24.35
CA THR A 85 3.61 -8.12 23.76
C THR A 85 2.14 -8.26 23.34
N LYS A 86 1.30 -7.26 23.64
CA LYS A 86 -0.13 -7.24 23.30
C LYS A 86 -0.31 -7.05 21.80
N LEU A 87 -1.26 -7.81 21.26
CA LEU A 87 -1.59 -7.89 19.84
C LEU A 87 -1.89 -6.51 19.26
N LEU A 88 -1.34 -6.19 18.10
CA LEU A 88 -1.57 -4.93 17.41
C LEU A 88 -2.46 -5.19 16.19
N ARG A 89 -3.62 -4.54 16.16
CA ARG A 89 -4.66 -4.78 15.15
C ARG A 89 -4.67 -3.74 14.05
N ASP A 90 -4.44 -2.48 14.38
CA ASP A 90 -4.49 -1.46 13.35
C ASP A 90 -3.44 -0.38 13.57
N VAL A 91 -3.08 0.30 12.48
CA VAL A 91 -2.12 1.38 12.48
C VAL A 91 -2.53 2.47 11.49
N ALA A 92 -2.52 3.72 11.95
CA ALA A 92 -2.78 4.90 11.15
C ALA A 92 -1.60 5.88 11.21
N TYR A 93 -1.50 6.73 10.19
CA TYR A 93 -0.57 7.85 10.19
C TYR A 93 -1.32 9.16 9.91
N GLY A 94 -0.94 10.20 10.65
CA GLY A 94 -1.48 11.54 10.48
C GLY A 94 -0.75 12.55 11.35
N ASN A 95 -0.70 13.80 10.92
CA ASN A 95 -0.03 14.89 11.64
C ASN A 95 1.41 14.57 12.11
N GLY A 96 2.19 13.86 11.28
CA GLY A 96 3.56 13.49 11.66
C GLY A 96 3.67 12.34 12.69
N LEU A 97 2.57 11.64 12.98
CA LEU A 97 2.50 10.62 14.02
C LEU A 97 1.88 9.33 13.48
N PHE A 98 2.55 8.21 13.74
CA PHE A 98 1.96 6.87 13.65
C PHE A 98 1.25 6.53 14.97
N VAL A 99 0.07 5.92 14.86
CA VAL A 99 -0.69 5.42 15.99
C VAL A 99 -1.06 3.98 15.71
N ALA A 100 -0.66 3.05 16.57
CA ALA A 100 -1.07 1.65 16.52
C ALA A 100 -1.98 1.31 17.69
N VAL A 101 -3.03 0.53 17.45
CA VAL A 101 -4.00 0.12 18.46
C VAL A 101 -4.15 -1.39 18.51
N GLY A 102 -4.61 -1.93 19.63
CA GLY A 102 -4.69 -3.37 19.79
C GLY A 102 -5.38 -3.88 21.06
N SER A 103 -5.03 -5.11 21.45
CA SER A 103 -5.67 -5.79 22.57
C SER A 103 -5.39 -5.12 23.92
N GLU A 104 -6.28 -5.36 24.89
CA GLU A 104 -6.21 -4.78 26.25
C GLU A 104 -6.08 -3.25 26.26
N GLY A 105 -6.76 -2.57 25.32
CA GLY A 105 -6.71 -1.11 25.19
C GLY A 105 -5.34 -0.57 24.77
N THR A 106 -4.49 -1.38 24.14
CA THR A 106 -3.15 -0.95 23.75
C THR A 106 -3.20 0.20 22.76
N ILE A 107 -2.49 1.29 23.07
CA ILE A 107 -2.24 2.43 22.17
C ILE A 107 -0.74 2.70 22.15
N LEU A 108 -0.13 2.64 20.97
CA LEU A 108 1.27 3.00 20.75
C LEU A 108 1.37 4.18 19.80
N THR A 109 2.36 5.04 20.01
CA THR A 109 2.64 6.18 19.12
C THR A 109 4.11 6.23 18.72
N SER A 110 4.39 6.69 17.50
CA SER A 110 5.75 6.92 17.01
C SER A 110 5.79 8.05 15.98
N ARG A 111 6.86 8.85 15.95
CA ARG A 111 7.08 9.86 14.89
C ARG A 111 7.88 9.32 13.70
N ASP A 112 8.69 8.30 13.94
CA ASP A 112 9.64 7.75 12.98
C ASP A 112 9.30 6.31 12.53
N GLY A 113 8.28 5.69 13.13
CA GLY A 113 7.88 4.30 12.87
C GLY A 113 8.83 3.26 13.46
N VAL A 114 9.90 3.70 14.16
CA VAL A 114 10.97 2.86 14.69
C VAL A 114 10.95 2.85 16.21
N ARG A 115 10.83 4.03 16.84
CA ARG A 115 10.76 4.19 18.30
C ARG A 115 9.31 4.38 18.70
N TRP A 116 8.77 3.39 19.41
CA TRP A 116 7.37 3.36 19.83
C TRP A 116 7.23 3.58 21.33
N MET A 117 6.22 4.36 21.70
CA MET A 117 5.87 4.65 23.08
C MET A 117 4.45 4.18 23.38
N ARG A 118 4.27 3.50 24.53
CA ARG A 118 2.93 3.22 25.05
C ARG A 118 2.26 4.51 25.51
N ARG A 119 0.96 4.63 25.27
CA ARG A 119 0.11 5.71 25.78
C ARG A 119 -0.90 5.13 26.76
N THR A 120 -1.33 5.97 27.72
CA THR A 120 -2.41 5.63 28.62
C THR A 120 -3.71 5.50 27.83
N SER A 121 -4.44 4.41 28.06
CA SER A 121 -5.76 4.19 27.50
C SER A 121 -6.81 4.25 28.62
N PRO A 122 -7.97 4.88 28.39
CA PRO A 122 -9.05 4.92 29.38
C PRO A 122 -9.85 3.61 29.44
N THR A 123 -9.53 2.62 28.60
CA THR A 123 -10.21 1.32 28.54
C THR A 123 -9.21 0.18 28.44
N ARG A 124 -9.67 -1.04 28.73
CA ARG A 124 -8.99 -2.31 28.45
C ARG A 124 -9.68 -3.10 27.33
N ASP A 125 -10.69 -2.54 26.70
CA ASP A 125 -11.36 -3.17 25.57
C ASP A 125 -10.42 -3.34 24.37
N TRP A 126 -10.67 -4.33 23.52
CA TRP A 126 -9.86 -4.52 22.34
C TRP A 126 -10.14 -3.42 21.33
N LEU A 127 -9.10 -2.68 20.97
CA LEU A 127 -9.17 -1.69 19.90
C LEU A 127 -8.84 -2.40 18.58
N SER A 128 -9.76 -2.31 17.62
CA SER A 128 -9.70 -3.07 16.36
C SER A 128 -9.46 -2.18 15.13
N GLY A 129 -9.66 -0.87 15.25
CA GLY A 129 -9.43 0.06 14.16
C GLY A 129 -8.98 1.42 14.67
N VAL A 130 -8.19 2.13 13.87
CA VAL A 130 -7.80 3.51 14.09
C VAL A 130 -7.72 4.26 12.76
N ALA A 131 -8.26 5.46 12.72
CA ALA A 131 -8.17 6.35 11.57
C ALA A 131 -7.70 7.74 12.00
N TYR A 132 -7.03 8.44 11.09
CA TYR A 132 -6.73 9.86 11.24
C TYR A 132 -7.59 10.66 10.27
N GLY A 133 -8.24 11.71 10.77
CA GLY A 133 -9.06 12.61 9.96
C GLY A 133 -9.49 13.82 10.78
N ASN A 134 -9.76 14.94 10.10
CA ASN A 134 -10.19 16.18 10.76
C ASN A 134 -9.27 16.62 11.92
N GLY A 135 -7.95 16.43 11.79
CA GLY A 135 -6.98 16.84 12.81
C GLY A 135 -6.82 15.86 13.98
N ILE A 136 -7.62 14.81 14.07
CA ILE A 136 -7.63 13.88 15.22
C ILE A 136 -7.48 12.43 14.80
N PHE A 137 -7.06 11.59 15.74
CA PHE A 137 -7.18 10.14 15.64
C PHE A 137 -8.47 9.68 16.29
N VAL A 138 -9.15 8.73 15.66
CA VAL A 138 -10.31 8.04 16.22
C VAL A 138 -10.02 6.55 16.24
N ALA A 139 -10.07 5.93 17.41
CA ALA A 139 -9.93 4.48 17.58
C ALA A 139 -11.28 3.85 17.97
N VAL A 140 -11.56 2.67 17.43
CA VAL A 140 -12.79 1.92 17.67
C VAL A 140 -12.49 0.52 18.20
N GLY A 141 -13.40 -0.05 18.97
CA GLY A 141 -13.17 -1.33 19.62
C GLY A 141 -14.42 -2.07 20.09
N GLU A 142 -14.19 -3.13 20.85
CA GLU A 142 -15.24 -3.93 21.46
C GLU A 142 -16.16 -3.10 22.36
N ARG A 143 -17.37 -3.64 22.61
CA ARG A 143 -18.39 -3.02 23.48
C ARG A 143 -18.81 -1.61 23.05
N GLY A 144 -18.66 -1.29 21.76
CA GLY A 144 -19.00 0.03 21.23
C GLY A 144 -18.00 1.12 21.62
N THR A 145 -16.77 0.74 22.00
CA THR A 145 -15.71 1.69 22.38
C THR A 145 -15.37 2.62 21.21
N ILE A 146 -15.35 3.92 21.49
CA ILE A 146 -14.81 4.97 20.62
C ILE A 146 -13.88 5.87 21.45
N LEU A 147 -12.64 6.03 21.02
CA LEU A 147 -11.66 6.93 21.63
C LEU A 147 -11.24 7.99 20.61
N THR A 148 -11.06 9.22 21.06
CA THR A 148 -10.48 10.30 20.25
C THR A 148 -9.16 10.79 20.86
N SER A 149 -8.23 11.23 20.00
CA SER A 149 -7.06 11.98 20.49
C SER A 149 -7.47 13.36 21.02
N PRO A 150 -6.67 13.98 21.91
CA PRO A 150 -6.83 15.38 22.29
C PRO A 150 -6.76 16.34 21.09
#